data_AF-A0A917CID1-F1
#
_entry.id   AF-A0A917CID1-F1
#
_cell.length_a   1.000
_cell.length_b   1.000
_cell.length_c   1.000
_cell.angle_alpha   90.00
_cell.angle_beta   90.00
_cell.angle_gamma   90.00
#
_symmetry.space_group_name_H-M   'P 1'
#
loop_
_entity.id
_entity.type
_entity.pdbx_description
1 polymer ?
#
loop_
_entity_poly.entity_id
_entity_poly.type
_entity_poly.pdbx_seq_one_letter_code
_entity_poly.pdbx_strand_id
1 'polypeptide(L)'
;MNRWVRREVTEQLRGNPVARRVRYGLVHRALRRFFGSGTFGRFIIAYMAVNVAVVAAEALSVWLVPAWLPAWSTSGSAPATDIKALMLNVSSCLLGAQIGLLGVISLSLALVTLIAQREGSSTDVQVYYHESFSFELVASCVALAAVLCAQLLWPLQFFIHRLGLGTELQFFKLCLLGLHLAWLLVNLAAVAYFIATTFRFVQQSARETLRERYTANVVLPRDLTQRLREQLYGLATKELIGDDEEDRGRPTATFGFDFGAPWNVEVETLFARPVALHDVRMTWVRWVLKRWSARCVTAAAQQPTSASHGLGRMGPSIWFTPHIGGVLRGNVSWCRRREGVPLTAFEKFVLRRAFIFRSSRDEG
;
A
#
# COMPACT_ATOMS: atom_id res chain seq x y z
N MET A 1 7.50 15.28 3.74
CA MET A 1 8.34 14.67 2.71
C MET A 1 7.49 13.85 1.72
N ASN A 2 6.89 12.72 2.14
CA ASN A 2 6.16 11.82 1.23
C ASN A 2 5.06 12.45 0.35
N ARG A 3 4.27 13.39 0.88
CA ARG A 3 3.25 14.10 0.06
C ARG A 3 3.86 14.96 -1.04
N TRP A 4 4.96 15.66 -0.72
CA TRP A 4 5.68 16.50 -1.67
C TRP A 4 6.35 15.64 -2.75
N VAL A 5 7.05 14.56 -2.35
CA VAL A 5 7.67 13.62 -3.31
C VAL A 5 6.63 13.05 -4.27
N ARG A 6 5.46 12.62 -3.76
CA ARG A 6 4.39 12.10 -4.62
C ARG A 6 3.88 13.13 -5.62
N ARG A 7 3.78 14.39 -5.21
CA ARG A 7 3.37 15.49 -6.09
C ARG A 7 4.42 15.71 -7.18
N GLU A 8 5.69 15.82 -6.82
CA GLU A 8 6.81 16.03 -7.73
C GLU A 8 6.92 14.89 -8.75
N VAL A 9 6.89 13.63 -8.30
CA VAL A 9 6.88 12.45 -9.18
C VAL A 9 5.70 12.49 -10.14
N THR A 10 4.51 12.89 -9.67
CA THR A 10 3.32 13.00 -10.52
C THR A 10 3.49 14.09 -11.57
N GLU A 11 4.08 15.23 -11.21
CA GLU A 11 4.34 16.35 -12.12
C GLU A 11 5.38 15.97 -13.19
N GLN A 12 6.49 15.33 -12.79
CA GLN A 12 7.52 14.83 -13.71
C GLN A 12 6.97 13.79 -14.69
N LEU A 13 6.15 12.84 -14.22
CA LEU A 13 5.50 11.84 -15.08
C LEU A 13 4.39 12.43 -15.96
N ARG A 14 3.83 13.58 -15.60
CA ARG A 14 2.88 14.31 -16.46
C ARG A 14 3.59 15.02 -17.60
N GLY A 15 4.77 15.58 -17.36
CA GLY A 15 5.59 16.24 -18.37
C GLY A 15 6.25 15.28 -19.37
N ASN A 16 6.52 14.03 -18.96
CA ASN A 16 7.25 13.08 -19.79
C ASN A 16 6.37 12.50 -20.95
N PRO A 17 6.71 12.77 -22.24
CA PRO A 17 5.92 12.31 -23.39
C PRO A 17 5.95 10.78 -23.54
N VAL A 18 7.04 10.11 -23.18
CA VAL A 18 7.17 8.65 -23.21
C VAL A 18 6.23 8.03 -22.17
N ALA A 19 6.27 8.53 -20.93
CA ALA A 19 5.38 8.06 -19.86
C ALA A 19 3.90 8.26 -20.22
N ARG A 20 3.56 9.31 -20.98
CA ARG A 20 2.19 9.55 -21.47
C ARG A 20 1.74 8.55 -22.53
N ARG A 21 2.61 8.19 -23.48
CA ARG A 21 2.29 7.23 -24.55
C ARG A 21 2.01 5.84 -24.01
N VAL A 22 2.70 5.44 -22.94
CA VAL A 22 2.60 4.09 -22.38
C VAL A 22 1.68 4.02 -21.15
N ARG A 23 0.77 4.98 -20.96
CA ARG A 23 -0.20 4.93 -19.86
C ARG A 23 -1.16 3.76 -20.00
N TYR A 24 -1.56 3.21 -18.85
CA TYR A 24 -2.60 2.20 -18.81
C TYR A 24 -3.93 2.71 -19.35
N GLY A 25 -4.53 1.91 -20.25
CA GLY A 25 -5.89 2.12 -20.74
C GLY A 25 -6.92 2.08 -19.61
N LEU A 26 -8.16 2.50 -19.91
CA LEU A 26 -9.24 2.56 -18.92
C LEU A 26 -9.57 1.19 -18.31
N VAL A 27 -9.62 0.15 -19.14
CA VAL A 27 -9.92 -1.23 -18.70
C VAL A 27 -8.87 -1.72 -17.71
N HIS A 28 -7.58 -1.58 -18.04
CA HIS A 28 -6.49 -1.97 -17.14
C HIS A 28 -6.53 -1.16 -15.83
N ARG A 29 -6.84 0.14 -15.89
CA ARG A 29 -6.98 0.96 -14.66
C ARG A 29 -8.15 0.52 -13.80
N ALA A 30 -9.28 0.14 -14.40
CA ALA A 30 -10.44 -0.38 -13.68
C ALA A 30 -10.11 -1.74 -13.02
N LEU A 31 -9.51 -2.67 -13.77
CA LEU A 31 -9.03 -3.95 -13.23
C LEU A 31 -8.01 -3.73 -12.11
N ARG A 32 -7.02 -2.85 -12.31
CA ARG A 32 -6.03 -2.52 -11.27
C ARG A 32 -6.66 -1.89 -10.03
N ARG A 33 -7.73 -1.12 -10.16
CA ARG A 33 -8.44 -0.56 -9.00
C ARG A 33 -9.18 -1.64 -8.21
N PHE A 34 -9.76 -2.61 -8.92
CA PHE A 34 -10.45 -3.74 -8.30
C PHE A 34 -9.46 -4.74 -7.68
N PHE A 35 -8.42 -5.14 -8.42
CA PHE A 35 -7.47 -6.17 -8.05
C PHE A 35 -6.22 -5.67 -7.33
N GLY A 36 -5.74 -4.44 -7.59
CA GLY A 36 -4.39 -3.97 -7.22
C GLY A 36 -4.09 -3.80 -5.74
N SER A 37 -4.96 -4.35 -4.87
CA SER A 37 -4.69 -4.55 -3.45
C SER A 37 -5.50 -5.72 -2.85
N GLY A 38 -6.00 -6.60 -3.71
CA GLY A 38 -6.89 -7.72 -3.37
C GLY A 38 -6.10 -8.98 -3.07
N THR A 39 -5.85 -9.24 -1.80
CA THR A 39 -5.48 -10.59 -1.35
C THR A 39 -6.74 -11.43 -1.16
N PHE A 40 -6.61 -12.75 -1.19
CA PHE A 40 -7.72 -13.68 -0.89
C PHE A 40 -8.46 -13.26 0.39
N GLY A 41 -7.71 -13.01 1.48
CA GLY A 41 -8.30 -12.59 2.75
C GLY A 41 -9.09 -11.29 2.66
N ARG A 42 -8.64 -10.32 1.85
CA ARG A 42 -9.37 -9.07 1.66
C ARG A 42 -10.68 -9.25 0.90
N PHE A 43 -10.70 -10.11 -0.13
CA PHE A 43 -11.94 -10.45 -0.83
C PHE A 43 -12.94 -11.11 0.11
N ILE A 44 -12.49 -12.05 0.95
CA ILE A 44 -13.34 -12.69 1.96
C ILE A 44 -13.84 -11.67 2.99
N ILE A 45 -12.98 -10.79 3.53
CA ILE A 45 -13.38 -9.76 4.50
C ILE A 45 -14.40 -8.79 3.88
N ALA A 46 -14.16 -8.32 2.65
CA ALA A 46 -15.09 -7.45 1.94
C ALA A 46 -16.44 -8.15 1.73
N TYR A 47 -16.42 -9.42 1.33
CA TYR A 47 -17.63 -10.22 1.19
C TYR A 47 -18.37 -10.39 2.53
N MET A 48 -17.67 -10.74 3.60
CA MET A 48 -18.26 -10.89 4.93
C MET A 48 -18.89 -9.59 5.42
N ALA A 49 -18.26 -8.45 5.17
CA ALA A 49 -18.85 -7.14 5.48
C ALA A 49 -20.17 -6.91 4.71
N VAL A 50 -20.21 -7.25 3.42
CA VAL A 50 -21.43 -7.14 2.61
C VAL A 50 -22.49 -8.13 3.09
N ASN A 51 -22.14 -9.38 3.38
CA ASN A 51 -23.07 -10.39 3.86
C ASN A 51 -23.68 -9.99 5.21
N VAL A 52 -22.85 -9.51 6.15
CA VAL A 52 -23.32 -8.97 7.44
C VAL A 52 -24.22 -7.76 7.23
N ALA A 53 -23.89 -6.85 6.31
CA ALA A 53 -24.73 -5.69 6.02
C ALA A 53 -26.09 -6.09 5.43
N VAL A 54 -26.12 -7.06 4.49
CA VAL A 54 -27.37 -7.59 3.91
C VAL A 54 -28.22 -8.26 4.98
N VAL A 55 -27.61 -9.06 5.83
CA VAL A 55 -28.28 -9.74 6.92
C VAL A 55 -28.79 -8.77 8.00
N ALA A 56 -28.02 -7.73 8.33
CA ALA A 56 -28.47 -6.68 9.23
C ALA A 56 -29.63 -5.89 8.62
N ALA A 57 -29.61 -5.64 7.30
CA ALA A 57 -30.71 -5.02 6.58
C ALA A 57 -31.96 -5.91 6.58
N GLU A 58 -31.81 -7.23 6.42
CA GLU A 58 -32.90 -8.21 6.57
C GLU A 58 -33.52 -8.12 7.97
N ALA A 59 -32.70 -8.25 9.01
CA ALA A 59 -33.17 -8.14 10.39
C ALA A 59 -33.86 -6.79 10.63
N LEU A 60 -33.27 -5.68 10.21
CA LEU A 60 -33.85 -4.35 10.38
C LEU A 60 -35.19 -4.18 9.63
N SER A 61 -35.34 -4.83 8.48
CA SER A 61 -36.58 -4.77 7.68
C SER A 61 -37.76 -5.41 8.40
N VAL A 62 -37.52 -6.46 9.20
CA VAL A 62 -38.53 -7.08 10.08
C VAL A 62 -39.06 -6.06 11.09
N TRP A 63 -38.16 -5.24 11.65
CA TRP A 63 -38.49 -4.31 12.73
C TRP A 63 -39.15 -3.02 12.23
N LEU A 64 -38.67 -2.45 11.12
CA LEU A 64 -39.09 -1.12 10.69
C LEU A 64 -40.37 -1.14 9.85
N VAL A 65 -40.46 -1.98 8.81
CA VAL A 65 -41.61 -1.93 7.88
C VAL A 65 -41.85 -3.28 7.18
N PRO A 66 -42.59 -4.22 7.80
CA PRO A 66 -42.94 -5.50 7.18
C PRO A 66 -43.72 -5.36 5.85
N ALA A 67 -44.49 -4.26 5.71
CA ALA A 67 -45.39 -4.03 4.57
C ALA A 67 -44.67 -3.57 3.28
N TRP A 68 -43.41 -3.15 3.35
CA TRP A 68 -42.65 -2.68 2.18
C TRP A 68 -41.91 -3.81 1.45
N LEU A 69 -41.99 -5.02 1.99
CA LEU A 69 -41.27 -6.15 1.45
C LEU A 69 -42.07 -6.82 0.32
N PRO A 70 -41.43 -7.14 -0.81
CA PRO A 70 -42.11 -7.71 -1.96
C PRO A 70 -42.68 -9.10 -1.66
N ALA A 71 -44.01 -9.18 -1.56
CA ALA A 71 -44.75 -10.43 -1.28
C ALA A 71 -44.55 -11.52 -2.35
N TRP A 72 -44.08 -11.17 -3.55
CA TRP A 72 -43.75 -12.14 -4.60
C TRP A 72 -42.53 -13.01 -4.24
N SER A 73 -41.70 -12.58 -3.29
CA SER A 73 -40.46 -13.27 -2.90
C SER A 73 -40.63 -14.20 -1.69
N THR A 74 -41.84 -14.33 -1.17
CA THR A 74 -42.13 -15.14 0.02
C THR A 74 -42.03 -16.64 -0.30
N SER A 75 -41.33 -17.39 0.55
CA SER A 75 -41.22 -18.85 0.44
C SER A 75 -42.61 -19.50 0.47
N GLY A 76 -42.97 -20.26 -0.57
CA GLY A 76 -44.13 -21.19 -0.54
C GLY A 76 -45.50 -20.65 -0.97
N SER A 77 -45.61 -19.44 -1.53
CA SER A 77 -46.89 -19.00 -2.13
C SER A 77 -47.06 -19.60 -3.54
N ALA A 78 -48.21 -20.18 -3.89
CA ALA A 78 -48.48 -20.66 -5.26
C ALA A 78 -49.07 -19.52 -6.12
N PRO A 79 -48.67 -19.32 -7.39
CA PRO A 79 -47.75 -20.10 -8.20
C PRO A 79 -46.36 -19.43 -8.21
N ALA A 80 -45.69 -19.32 -7.06
CA ALA A 80 -44.32 -18.83 -7.05
C ALA A 80 -43.46 -19.88 -7.73
N THR A 81 -42.94 -19.51 -8.90
CA THR A 81 -41.74 -20.07 -9.51
C THR A 81 -40.76 -20.53 -8.44
N ASP A 82 -40.20 -21.73 -8.61
CA ASP A 82 -39.29 -22.39 -7.67
C ASP A 82 -37.97 -21.61 -7.53
N ILE A 83 -38.02 -20.47 -6.84
CA ILE A 83 -36.90 -19.55 -6.62
C ILE A 83 -35.76 -20.29 -5.91
N LYS A 84 -36.10 -21.23 -5.03
CA LYS A 84 -35.12 -22.04 -4.30
C LYS A 84 -34.36 -22.97 -5.25
N ALA A 85 -35.05 -23.69 -6.14
CA ALA A 85 -34.37 -24.49 -7.16
C ALA A 85 -33.59 -23.62 -8.14
N LEU A 86 -34.13 -22.48 -8.57
CA LEU A 86 -33.40 -21.52 -9.41
C LEU A 86 -32.09 -21.09 -8.74
N MET A 87 -32.14 -20.71 -7.45
CA MET A 87 -30.96 -20.32 -6.69
C MET A 87 -29.93 -21.43 -6.59
N LEU A 88 -30.34 -22.66 -6.30
CA LEU A 88 -29.44 -23.82 -6.22
C LEU A 88 -28.81 -24.13 -7.59
N ASN A 89 -29.61 -24.11 -8.65
CA ASN A 89 -29.14 -24.36 -10.02
C ASN A 89 -28.16 -23.30 -10.48
N VAL A 90 -28.50 -22.02 -10.32
CA VAL A 90 -27.62 -20.91 -10.68
C VAL A 90 -26.34 -20.97 -9.84
N SER A 91 -26.42 -21.17 -8.52
CA SER A 91 -25.23 -21.26 -7.66
C SER A 91 -24.29 -22.41 -8.08
N SER A 92 -24.86 -23.56 -8.45
CA SER A 92 -24.09 -24.70 -8.96
C SER A 92 -23.42 -24.39 -10.30
N CYS A 93 -24.13 -23.72 -11.23
CA CYS A 93 -23.54 -23.24 -12.48
C CYS A 93 -22.44 -22.21 -12.26
N LEU A 94 -22.62 -21.26 -11.33
CA LEU A 94 -21.61 -20.26 -10.98
C LEU A 94 -20.34 -20.93 -10.44
N LEU A 95 -20.50 -21.93 -9.56
CA LEU A 95 -19.38 -22.69 -9.01
C LEU A 95 -18.65 -23.48 -10.11
N GLY A 96 -19.38 -24.18 -10.97
CA GLY A 96 -18.81 -24.88 -12.13
C GLY A 96 -18.05 -23.94 -13.05
N ALA A 97 -18.59 -22.76 -13.34
CA ALA A 97 -17.92 -21.73 -14.13
C ALA A 97 -16.61 -21.26 -13.47
N GLN A 98 -16.60 -21.01 -12.15
CA GLN A 98 -15.38 -20.63 -11.42
C GLN A 98 -14.29 -21.68 -11.50
N ILE A 99 -14.65 -22.96 -11.33
CA ILE A 99 -13.70 -24.08 -11.44
C ILE A 99 -13.13 -24.15 -12.87
N GLY A 100 -13.97 -23.97 -13.89
CA GLY A 100 -13.54 -23.90 -15.29
C GLY A 100 -12.55 -22.75 -15.54
N LEU A 101 -12.84 -21.55 -15.03
CA LEU A 101 -11.94 -20.39 -15.13
C LEU A 101 -10.58 -20.66 -14.47
N LEU A 102 -10.57 -21.26 -13.28
CA LEU A 102 -9.32 -21.64 -12.59
C LEU A 102 -8.51 -22.66 -13.42
N GLY A 103 -9.17 -23.62 -14.06
CA GLY A 103 -8.52 -24.57 -14.97
C GLY A 103 -7.83 -23.88 -16.15
N VAL A 104 -8.53 -22.94 -16.80
CA VAL A 104 -7.99 -22.16 -17.93
C VAL A 104 -6.80 -21.29 -17.50
N ILE A 105 -6.91 -20.61 -16.34
CA ILE A 105 -5.81 -19.81 -15.79
C ILE A 105 -4.60 -20.70 -15.50
N SER A 106 -4.81 -21.84 -14.82
CA SER A 106 -3.74 -22.77 -14.46
C SER A 106 -2.97 -23.29 -15.68
N LEU A 107 -3.69 -23.71 -16.73
CA LEU A 107 -3.09 -24.16 -17.98
C LEU A 107 -2.25 -23.05 -18.64
N SER A 108 -2.79 -21.83 -18.68
CA SER A 108 -2.12 -20.68 -19.28
C SER A 108 -0.85 -20.28 -18.50
N LEU A 109 -0.91 -20.31 -17.17
CA LEU A 109 0.26 -20.05 -16.31
C LEU A 109 1.35 -21.11 -16.51
N ALA A 110 0.97 -22.39 -16.60
CA ALA A 110 1.91 -23.46 -16.88
C ALA A 110 2.61 -23.26 -18.24
N LEU A 111 1.84 -22.93 -19.29
CA LEU A 111 2.39 -22.66 -20.61
C LEU A 111 3.38 -21.49 -20.62
N VAL A 112 3.03 -20.36 -20.02
CA VAL A 112 3.91 -19.18 -19.96
C VAL A 112 5.17 -19.48 -19.17
N THR A 113 5.05 -20.21 -18.06
CA THR A 113 6.20 -20.58 -17.23
C THR A 113 7.16 -21.48 -18.01
N LEU A 114 6.65 -22.46 -18.76
CA LEU A 114 7.47 -23.31 -19.62
C LEU A 114 8.19 -22.53 -20.73
N ILE A 115 7.50 -21.60 -21.39
CA ILE A 115 8.11 -20.73 -22.42
C ILE A 115 9.23 -19.88 -21.81
N ALA A 116 8.98 -19.26 -20.66
CA ALA A 116 9.96 -18.39 -20.02
C ALA A 116 11.17 -19.15 -19.48
N GLN A 117 10.98 -20.38 -18.99
CA GLN A 117 12.08 -21.27 -18.59
C GLN A 117 12.98 -21.61 -19.78
N ARG A 118 12.39 -21.88 -20.96
CA ARG A 118 13.14 -22.17 -22.19
C ARG A 118 13.99 -20.98 -22.64
N GLU A 119 13.51 -19.76 -22.45
CA GLU A 119 14.19 -18.53 -22.88
C GLU A 119 15.11 -17.93 -21.79
N GLY A 120 15.17 -18.50 -20.58
CA GLY A 120 16.04 -18.05 -19.50
C GLY A 120 15.70 -16.67 -18.91
N SER A 121 14.45 -16.20 -19.06
CA SER A 121 14.04 -14.84 -18.70
C SER A 121 13.13 -14.78 -17.46
N SER A 122 13.72 -14.91 -16.28
CA SER A 122 12.97 -14.90 -15.00
C SER A 122 12.32 -13.56 -14.68
N THR A 123 12.92 -12.44 -15.10
CA THR A 123 12.40 -11.10 -14.90
C THR A 123 11.14 -10.83 -15.72
N ASP A 124 11.04 -11.39 -16.92
CA ASP A 124 9.85 -11.25 -17.77
C ASP A 124 8.62 -11.94 -17.18
N VAL A 125 8.83 -13.06 -16.48
CA VAL A 125 7.76 -13.78 -15.80
C VAL A 125 7.15 -12.89 -14.71
N GLN A 126 7.97 -12.16 -13.96
CA GLN A 126 7.49 -11.23 -12.95
C GLN A 126 6.67 -10.08 -13.56
N VAL A 127 7.17 -9.51 -14.67
CA VAL A 127 6.44 -8.48 -15.43
C VAL A 127 5.11 -9.02 -15.93
N TYR A 128 5.09 -10.25 -16.45
CA TYR A 128 3.89 -10.92 -16.92
C TYR A 128 2.86 -11.13 -15.80
N TYR A 129 3.25 -11.66 -14.64
CA TYR A 129 2.32 -11.88 -13.54
C TYR A 129 1.72 -10.56 -13.06
N HIS A 130 2.52 -9.49 -13.00
CA HIS A 130 2.03 -8.17 -12.62
C HIS A 130 1.10 -7.55 -13.68
N GLU A 131 1.43 -7.63 -14.98
CA GLU A 131 0.61 -7.05 -16.05
C GLU A 131 -0.70 -7.82 -16.31
N SER A 132 -0.71 -9.12 -16.02
CA SER A 132 -1.86 -10.01 -16.21
C SER A 132 -2.76 -10.11 -14.97
N PHE A 133 -2.34 -9.56 -13.82
CA PHE A 133 -3.02 -9.69 -12.52
C PHE A 133 -3.24 -11.15 -12.10
N SER A 134 -2.31 -12.04 -12.45
CA SER A 134 -2.52 -13.48 -12.33
C SER A 134 -2.82 -13.92 -10.90
N PHE A 135 -2.07 -13.38 -9.92
CA PHE A 135 -2.25 -13.74 -8.51
C PHE A 135 -3.57 -13.22 -7.96
N GLU A 136 -3.91 -11.97 -8.24
CA GLU A 136 -5.12 -11.33 -7.75
C GLU A 136 -6.38 -11.91 -8.41
N LEU A 137 -6.28 -12.29 -9.68
CA LEU A 137 -7.33 -12.99 -10.40
C LEU A 137 -7.59 -14.38 -9.80
N VAL A 138 -6.54 -15.19 -9.61
CA VAL A 138 -6.66 -16.49 -8.96
C VAL A 138 -7.24 -16.34 -7.56
N ALA A 139 -6.74 -15.38 -6.77
CA ALA A 139 -7.27 -15.12 -5.43
C ALA A 139 -8.76 -14.75 -5.43
N SER A 140 -9.21 -13.95 -6.40
CA SER A 140 -10.62 -13.57 -6.56
C SER A 140 -11.50 -14.76 -6.99
N CYS A 141 -11.03 -15.60 -7.91
CA CYS A 141 -11.74 -16.81 -8.33
C CYS A 141 -11.86 -17.81 -7.17
N VAL A 142 -10.77 -18.06 -6.44
CA VAL A 142 -10.78 -18.94 -5.26
C VAL A 142 -11.65 -18.35 -4.14
N ALA A 143 -11.60 -17.04 -3.91
CA ALA A 143 -12.45 -16.38 -2.92
C ALA A 143 -13.93 -16.53 -3.27
N LEU A 144 -14.32 -16.29 -4.51
CA LEU A 144 -15.72 -16.45 -4.94
C LEU A 144 -16.15 -17.92 -4.87
N ALA A 145 -15.31 -18.88 -5.26
CA ALA A 145 -15.61 -20.31 -5.10
C ALA A 145 -15.82 -20.69 -3.62
N ALA A 146 -14.93 -20.24 -2.73
CA ALA A 146 -15.06 -20.47 -1.29
C ALA A 146 -16.34 -19.83 -0.72
N VAL A 147 -16.67 -18.61 -1.17
CA VAL A 147 -17.91 -17.92 -0.81
C VAL A 147 -19.12 -18.73 -1.27
N LEU A 148 -19.17 -19.17 -2.52
CA LEU A 148 -20.28 -19.97 -3.04
C LEU A 148 -20.44 -21.29 -2.28
N CYS A 149 -19.33 -21.98 -1.96
CA CYS A 149 -19.35 -23.18 -1.12
C CYS A 149 -19.94 -22.92 0.27
N ALA A 150 -19.49 -21.86 0.95
CA ALA A 150 -20.00 -21.49 2.26
C ALA A 150 -21.48 -21.05 2.19
N GLN A 151 -21.86 -20.38 1.09
CA GLN A 151 -23.21 -19.89 0.86
C GLN A 151 -24.21 -21.03 0.68
N LEU A 152 -23.82 -22.21 0.20
CA LEU A 152 -24.72 -23.38 0.10
C LEU A 152 -25.41 -23.68 1.45
N LEU A 153 -24.73 -23.41 2.56
CA LEU A 153 -25.24 -23.63 3.91
C LEU A 153 -25.97 -22.41 4.50
N TRP A 154 -25.87 -21.22 3.88
CA TRP A 154 -26.44 -19.96 4.35
C TRP A 154 -26.32 -19.75 5.88
N PRO A 155 -25.11 -19.89 6.47
CA PRO A 155 -24.97 -20.05 7.91
C PRO A 155 -25.47 -18.84 8.69
N LEU A 156 -25.19 -17.62 8.21
CA LEU A 156 -25.54 -16.40 8.91
C LEU A 156 -27.06 -16.15 8.92
N GLN A 157 -27.72 -16.39 7.78
CA GLN A 157 -29.18 -16.34 7.67
C GLN A 157 -29.83 -17.42 8.52
N PHE A 158 -29.27 -18.63 8.53
CA PHE A 158 -29.75 -19.72 9.39
C PHE A 158 -29.74 -19.33 10.87
N PHE A 159 -28.65 -18.71 11.37
CA PHE A 159 -28.58 -18.24 12.75
C PHE A 159 -29.64 -17.19 13.06
N ILE A 160 -29.90 -16.24 12.17
CA ILE A 160 -30.88 -15.18 12.41
C ILE A 160 -32.32 -15.68 12.35
N HIS A 161 -32.62 -16.64 11.49
CA HIS A 161 -33.91 -17.33 11.51
C HIS A 161 -34.11 -18.08 12.83
N ARG A 162 -33.06 -18.75 13.34
CA ARG A 162 -33.10 -19.43 14.64
C ARG A 162 -33.33 -18.47 15.81
N LEU A 163 -32.89 -17.22 15.69
CA LEU A 163 -33.13 -16.16 16.69
C LEU A 163 -34.51 -15.48 16.53
N GLY A 164 -35.34 -15.91 15.59
CA GLY A 164 -36.65 -15.30 15.33
C GLY A 164 -36.58 -13.92 14.68
N LEU A 165 -35.41 -13.52 14.18
CA LEU A 165 -35.15 -12.23 13.54
C LEU A 165 -35.07 -12.32 12.01
N GLY A 166 -35.31 -13.51 11.45
CA GLY A 166 -35.26 -13.79 10.01
C GLY A 166 -36.58 -13.51 9.29
N THR A 167 -36.49 -13.30 7.98
CA THR A 167 -37.67 -13.13 7.11
C THR A 167 -37.89 -14.36 6.23
N GLU A 168 -39.14 -14.71 5.94
CA GLU A 168 -39.47 -15.75 4.94
C GLU A 168 -39.19 -15.33 3.48
N LEU A 169 -38.64 -14.12 3.29
CA LEU A 169 -38.45 -13.49 1.99
C LEU A 169 -37.12 -13.92 1.38
N GLN A 170 -37.17 -14.40 0.14
CA GLN A 170 -35.96 -14.79 -0.60
C GLN A 170 -35.27 -13.59 -1.27
N PHE A 171 -35.84 -12.38 -1.20
CA PHE A 171 -35.31 -11.17 -1.84
C PHE A 171 -33.84 -10.89 -1.47
N PHE A 172 -33.49 -10.93 -0.18
CA PHE A 172 -32.11 -10.68 0.26
C PHE A 172 -31.13 -11.72 -0.29
N LYS A 173 -31.58 -12.97 -0.41
CA LYS A 173 -30.77 -14.05 -0.99
C LYS A 173 -30.61 -13.87 -2.51
N LEU A 174 -31.64 -13.39 -3.21
CA LEU A 174 -31.58 -13.03 -4.62
C LEU A 174 -30.63 -11.85 -4.87
N CYS A 175 -30.63 -10.83 -4.01
CA CYS A 175 -29.67 -9.73 -4.10
C CYS A 175 -28.22 -10.23 -3.94
N LEU A 176 -27.98 -11.13 -2.99
CA LEU A 176 -26.66 -11.75 -2.82
C LEU A 176 -26.27 -12.60 -4.03
N LEU A 177 -27.20 -13.36 -4.61
CA LEU A 177 -26.96 -14.10 -5.85
C LEU A 177 -26.59 -13.16 -7.01
N GLY A 178 -27.29 -12.03 -7.15
CA GLY A 178 -26.98 -11.01 -8.15
C GLY A 178 -25.58 -10.42 -7.96
N LEU A 179 -25.16 -10.22 -6.71
CA LEU A 179 -23.79 -9.80 -6.38
C LEU A 179 -22.76 -10.86 -6.78
N HIS A 180 -23.02 -12.14 -6.51
CA HIS A 180 -22.13 -13.24 -6.92
C HIS A 180 -22.02 -13.34 -8.45
N LEU A 181 -23.12 -13.16 -9.18
CA LEU A 181 -23.12 -13.13 -10.64
C LEU A 181 -22.29 -11.94 -11.16
N ALA A 182 -22.48 -10.75 -10.58
CA ALA A 182 -21.68 -9.58 -10.94
C ALA A 182 -20.18 -9.81 -10.68
N TRP A 183 -19.83 -10.45 -9.56
CA TRP A 183 -18.46 -10.81 -9.25
C TRP A 183 -17.90 -11.85 -10.24
N LEU A 184 -18.68 -12.88 -10.62
CA LEU A 184 -18.28 -13.82 -11.68
C LEU A 184 -18.03 -13.09 -13.01
N LEU A 185 -18.88 -12.14 -13.40
CA LEU A 185 -18.69 -11.37 -14.63
C LEU A 185 -17.38 -10.54 -14.60
N VAL A 186 -17.04 -9.96 -13.45
CA VAL A 186 -15.74 -9.29 -13.26
C VAL A 186 -14.58 -10.28 -13.41
N ASN A 187 -14.68 -11.47 -12.81
CA ASN A 187 -13.66 -12.52 -12.97
C ASN A 187 -13.55 -12.98 -14.43
N LEU A 188 -14.66 -13.14 -15.15
CA LEU A 188 -14.66 -13.53 -16.56
C LEU A 188 -14.01 -12.46 -17.45
N ALA A 189 -14.35 -11.18 -17.24
CA ALA A 189 -13.71 -10.07 -17.93
C ALA A 189 -12.20 -10.00 -17.65
N ALA A 190 -11.80 -10.27 -16.40
CA ALA A 190 -10.41 -10.34 -16.01
C ALA A 190 -9.68 -11.55 -16.63
N VAL A 191 -10.33 -12.72 -16.76
CA VAL A 191 -9.78 -13.88 -17.48
C VAL A 191 -9.61 -13.58 -18.97
N ALA A 192 -10.58 -12.95 -19.61
CA ALA A 192 -10.45 -12.55 -21.01
C ALA A 192 -9.26 -11.58 -21.20
N TYR A 193 -9.10 -10.61 -20.29
CA TYR A 193 -7.95 -9.71 -20.29
C TYR A 193 -6.62 -10.46 -20.03
N PHE A 194 -6.61 -11.41 -19.09
CA PHE A 194 -5.46 -12.25 -18.77
C PHE A 194 -5.03 -13.05 -20.00
N ILE A 195 -5.94 -13.77 -20.66
CA ILE A 195 -5.66 -14.55 -21.88
C ILE A 195 -5.13 -13.66 -23.01
N ALA A 196 -5.75 -12.49 -23.23
CA ALA A 196 -5.25 -11.53 -24.23
C ALA A 196 -3.83 -11.06 -23.91
N THR A 197 -3.52 -10.86 -22.62
CA THR A 197 -2.17 -10.49 -22.16
C THR A 197 -1.19 -11.66 -22.34
N THR A 198 -1.62 -12.90 -22.08
CA THR A 198 -0.84 -14.11 -22.33
C THR A 198 -0.45 -14.24 -23.79
N PHE A 199 -1.39 -14.11 -24.73
CA PHE A 199 -1.08 -14.18 -26.17
C PHE A 199 -0.12 -13.08 -26.61
N ARG A 200 -0.29 -11.86 -26.10
CA ARG A 200 0.65 -10.76 -26.36
C ARG A 200 2.03 -11.03 -25.76
N PHE A 201 2.11 -11.69 -24.62
CA PHE A 201 3.38 -12.04 -24.01
C PHE A 201 4.14 -13.11 -24.82
N VAL A 202 3.43 -14.03 -25.48
CA VAL A 202 4.09 -15.00 -26.38
C VAL A 202 4.74 -14.31 -27.59
N GLN A 203 4.22 -13.16 -28.03
CA GLN A 203 4.78 -12.38 -29.14
C GLN A 203 5.95 -11.49 -28.68
N GLN A 204 7.14 -11.67 -29.25
CA GLN A 204 8.36 -10.96 -28.84
C GLN A 204 8.25 -9.42 -28.93
N SER A 205 7.68 -8.88 -30.00
CA SER A 205 7.49 -7.43 -30.17
C SER A 205 6.54 -6.83 -29.12
N ALA A 206 5.52 -7.58 -28.71
CA ALA A 206 4.58 -7.13 -27.70
C ALA A 206 5.15 -7.24 -26.26
N ARG A 207 6.12 -8.14 -26.02
CA ARG A 207 6.86 -8.20 -24.75
C ARG A 207 7.63 -6.92 -24.47
N GLU A 208 8.29 -6.36 -25.48
CA GLU A 208 9.01 -5.09 -25.33
C GLU A 208 8.07 -3.96 -24.92
N THR A 209 6.90 -3.85 -25.55
CA THR A 209 5.86 -2.89 -25.16
C THR A 209 5.36 -3.11 -23.72
N LEU A 210 5.22 -4.37 -23.29
CA LEU A 210 4.84 -4.70 -21.91
C LEU A 210 5.93 -4.28 -20.91
N ARG A 211 7.21 -4.52 -21.22
CA ARG A 211 8.34 -4.07 -20.39
C ARG A 211 8.40 -2.55 -20.30
N GLU A 212 8.27 -1.85 -21.43
CA GLU A 212 8.22 -0.38 -21.46
C GLU A 212 7.09 0.15 -20.58
N ARG A 213 5.91 -0.45 -20.68
CA ARG A 213 4.75 -0.08 -19.88
C ARG A 213 4.97 -0.31 -18.40
N TYR A 214 5.47 -1.48 -18.03
CA TYR A 214 5.77 -1.82 -16.64
C TYR A 214 6.85 -0.88 -16.09
N THR A 215 7.89 -0.60 -16.86
CA THR A 215 8.98 0.30 -16.47
C THR A 215 8.46 1.72 -16.26
N ALA A 216 7.69 2.26 -17.20
CA ALA A 216 7.17 3.63 -17.12
C ALA A 216 6.15 3.83 -15.98
N ASN A 217 5.32 2.82 -15.67
CA ASN A 217 4.21 2.98 -14.73
C ASN A 217 4.45 2.37 -13.34
N VAL A 218 5.45 1.50 -13.17
CA VAL A 218 5.73 0.80 -11.91
C VAL A 218 7.14 1.07 -11.42
N VAL A 219 8.15 0.77 -12.25
CA VAL A 219 9.56 0.87 -11.84
C VAL A 219 9.99 2.33 -11.71
N LEU A 220 9.80 3.14 -12.76
CA LEU A 220 10.25 4.53 -12.80
C LEU A 220 9.63 5.38 -11.67
N PRO A 221 8.30 5.33 -11.40
CA PRO A 221 7.74 6.09 -10.29
C PRO A 221 8.29 5.65 -8.93
N ARG A 222 8.56 4.34 -8.73
CA ARG A 222 9.14 3.82 -7.49
C ARG A 222 10.58 4.30 -7.31
N ASP A 223 11.40 4.20 -8.35
CA ASP A 223 12.80 4.65 -8.36
C ASP A 223 12.89 6.17 -8.15
N LEU A 224 12.12 6.97 -8.91
CA LEU A 224 12.06 8.42 -8.71
C LEU A 224 11.62 8.80 -7.29
N THR A 225 10.62 8.10 -6.75
CA THR A 225 10.18 8.33 -5.36
C THR A 225 11.30 8.05 -4.36
N GLN A 226 12.07 6.97 -4.56
CA GLN A 226 13.18 6.63 -3.68
C GLN A 226 14.31 7.67 -3.78
N ARG A 227 14.77 7.98 -4.99
CA ARG A 227 15.86 8.95 -5.22
C ARG A 227 15.50 10.34 -4.73
N LEU A 228 14.27 10.82 -4.99
CA LEU A 228 13.83 12.12 -4.50
C LEU A 228 13.75 12.15 -2.96
N ARG A 229 13.39 11.04 -2.30
CA ARG A 229 13.41 10.96 -0.83
C ARG A 229 14.83 11.05 -0.29
N GLU A 230 15.75 10.29 -0.87
CA GLU A 230 17.17 10.30 -0.49
C GLU A 230 17.79 11.68 -0.71
N GLN A 231 17.54 12.31 -1.86
CA GLN A 231 18.03 13.65 -2.19
C GLN A 231 17.45 14.70 -1.25
N LEU A 232 16.14 14.70 -0.99
CA LEU A 232 15.53 15.63 -0.02
C LEU A 232 16.06 15.44 1.39
N TYR A 233 16.35 14.21 1.78
CA TYR A 233 16.89 13.92 3.10
C TYR A 233 18.33 14.43 3.24
N GLY A 234 19.16 14.24 2.21
CA GLY A 234 20.52 14.80 2.18
C GLY A 234 20.53 16.34 2.14
N LEU A 235 19.63 16.95 1.35
CA LEU A 235 19.51 18.41 1.21
C LEU A 235 18.82 19.08 2.41
N ALA A 236 18.16 18.32 3.29
CA ALA A 236 17.46 18.86 4.45
C ALA A 236 18.38 19.75 5.33
N THR A 237 19.68 19.43 5.38
CA THR A 237 20.73 20.21 6.02
C THR A 237 20.65 21.71 5.66
N LYS A 238 20.59 22.03 4.36
CA LYS A 238 20.59 23.41 3.86
C LYS A 238 19.25 24.11 4.09
N GLU A 239 18.14 23.40 3.85
CA GLU A 239 16.79 23.98 3.92
C GLU A 239 16.29 24.23 5.36
N LEU A 240 16.85 23.51 6.36
CA LEU A 240 16.31 23.55 7.73
C LEU A 240 16.82 24.73 8.56
N ILE A 241 18.05 25.18 8.34
CA ILE A 241 18.71 26.22 9.14
C ILE A 241 18.97 27.51 8.34
N GLY A 242 18.86 27.47 7.01
CA GLY A 242 19.08 28.62 6.13
C GLY A 242 20.50 28.63 5.55
N ASP A 243 20.62 29.08 4.31
CA ASP A 243 21.80 28.92 3.45
C ASP A 243 22.75 30.14 3.54
N ASP A 244 22.97 30.67 4.75
CA ASP A 244 23.99 31.71 4.95
C ASP A 244 25.36 31.02 5.12
N GLU A 245 25.95 30.55 4.02
CA GLU A 245 27.29 29.92 4.01
C GLU A 245 28.41 30.86 4.52
N GLU A 246 28.13 32.15 4.71
CA GLU A 246 29.10 33.13 5.22
C GLU A 246 29.32 33.07 6.75
N ASP A 247 28.39 32.50 7.54
CA ASP A 247 28.45 32.59 9.00
C ASP A 247 29.00 31.30 9.64
N ARG A 248 30.34 31.15 9.60
CA ARG A 248 31.10 29.96 10.06
C ARG A 248 30.86 29.55 11.52
N GLY A 249 30.11 30.32 12.31
CA GLY A 249 29.74 30.02 13.70
C GLY A 249 28.32 29.48 13.91
N ARG A 250 27.48 29.40 12.86
CA ARG A 250 26.07 29.03 13.05
C ARG A 250 25.89 27.54 13.37
N PRO A 251 24.85 27.20 14.16
CA PRO A 251 24.50 25.81 14.40
C PRO A 251 24.16 25.10 13.09
N THR A 252 24.71 23.90 12.85
CA THR A 252 24.47 23.12 11.61
C THR A 252 23.82 21.78 11.93
N ALA A 253 23.08 21.21 10.97
CA ALA A 253 22.43 19.91 11.13
C ALA A 253 22.66 19.02 9.91
N THR A 254 23.35 17.89 10.07
CA THR A 254 23.65 16.96 8.98
C THR A 254 22.80 15.69 9.07
N PHE A 255 22.39 15.15 7.93
CA PHE A 255 21.54 13.96 7.83
C PHE A 255 22.23 12.85 7.04
N GLY A 256 22.04 11.60 7.46
CA GLY A 256 22.48 10.42 6.71
C GLY A 256 23.99 10.30 6.60
N PHE A 257 24.75 10.76 7.59
CA PHE A 257 26.20 10.56 7.63
C PHE A 257 26.65 10.31 9.07
N ASP A 258 27.57 9.37 9.27
CA ASP A 258 28.25 9.15 10.55
C ASP A 258 29.72 9.56 10.41
N PHE A 259 30.10 10.64 11.09
CA PHE A 259 31.48 11.15 11.07
C PHE A 259 32.43 10.38 12.00
N GLY A 260 31.97 9.36 12.72
CA GLY A 260 32.77 8.65 13.72
C GLY A 260 33.00 9.49 14.98
N ALA A 261 33.05 8.83 16.15
CA ALA A 261 33.19 9.42 17.49
C ALA A 261 34.49 10.25 17.69
N PRO A 262 34.57 11.12 18.74
CA PRO A 262 33.65 11.25 19.88
C PRO A 262 32.66 12.43 19.78
N TRP A 263 31.36 12.12 19.82
CA TRP A 263 30.26 13.10 19.87
C TRP A 263 29.32 12.78 21.03
N ASN A 264 28.65 13.80 21.56
CA ASN A 264 27.64 13.62 22.61
C ASN A 264 26.39 12.97 22.04
N VAL A 265 25.96 11.85 22.61
CA VAL A 265 24.74 11.15 22.19
C VAL A 265 23.52 11.86 22.77
N GLU A 266 22.65 12.38 21.91
CA GLU A 266 21.42 13.06 22.33
C GLU A 266 20.22 12.13 22.31
N VAL A 267 20.12 11.27 21.29
CA VAL A 267 19.07 10.26 21.17
C VAL A 267 19.65 8.93 20.76
N GLU A 268 19.31 7.94 21.57
CA GLU A 268 19.62 6.53 21.36
C GLU A 268 18.33 5.72 21.42
N THR A 269 18.27 4.64 20.66
CA THR A 269 17.11 3.75 20.60
C THR A 269 17.57 2.31 20.40
N LEU A 270 17.02 1.40 21.20
CA LEU A 270 17.24 -0.04 21.06
C LEU A 270 16.22 -0.62 20.08
N PHE A 271 16.70 -1.08 18.93
CA PHE A 271 15.91 -1.77 17.92
C PHE A 271 16.05 -3.28 18.06
N ALA A 272 15.06 -3.92 18.70
CA ALA A 272 15.04 -5.37 18.91
C ALA A 272 14.99 -6.19 17.61
N ARG A 273 14.46 -5.61 16.53
CA ARG A 273 14.35 -6.20 15.19
C ARG A 273 15.00 -5.29 14.16
N PRO A 274 15.46 -5.81 13.01
CA PRO A 274 15.95 -4.98 11.92
C PRO A 274 14.82 -4.05 11.43
N VAL A 275 15.06 -2.75 11.54
CA VAL A 275 14.15 -1.70 11.09
C VAL A 275 14.87 -0.74 10.17
N ALA A 276 14.17 -0.15 9.21
CA ALA A 276 14.71 0.88 8.34
C ALA A 276 14.03 2.22 8.63
N LEU A 277 14.77 3.33 8.44
CA LEU A 277 14.16 4.65 8.45
C LEU A 277 13.27 4.78 7.21
N HIS A 278 11.97 4.81 7.43
CA HIS A 278 10.99 4.95 6.37
C HIS A 278 10.73 6.42 6.09
N ASP A 279 10.18 7.19 7.02
CA ASP A 279 9.81 8.60 6.76
C ASP A 279 10.32 9.52 7.87
N VAL A 280 10.51 10.79 7.52
CA VAL A 280 10.91 11.84 8.46
C VAL A 280 9.94 13.01 8.32
N ARG A 281 9.30 13.35 9.44
CA ARG A 281 8.43 14.52 9.54
C ARG A 281 9.30 15.78 9.61
N MET A 282 9.78 16.24 8.45
CA MET A 282 10.68 17.39 8.33
C MET A 282 10.19 18.65 9.04
N THR A 283 8.87 18.89 9.10
CA THR A 283 8.29 20.03 9.84
C THR A 283 8.63 20.00 11.33
N TRP A 284 8.63 18.81 11.95
CA TRP A 284 8.91 18.64 13.36
C TRP A 284 10.41 18.73 13.64
N VAL A 285 11.21 18.14 12.76
CA VAL A 285 12.67 18.28 12.80
C VAL A 285 13.07 19.75 12.66
N ARG A 286 12.49 20.49 11.70
CA ARG A 286 12.69 21.94 11.52
C ARG A 286 12.40 22.72 12.79
N TRP A 287 11.28 22.41 13.44
CA TRP A 287 10.90 23.07 14.68
C TRP A 287 11.93 22.81 15.79
N VAL A 288 12.36 21.56 15.98
CA VAL A 288 13.38 21.21 16.97
C VAL A 288 14.71 21.92 16.67
N LEU A 289 15.17 21.88 15.42
CA LEU A 289 16.44 22.49 15.02
C LEU A 289 16.43 24.01 15.17
N LYS A 290 15.33 24.69 14.80
CA LYS A 290 15.19 26.14 15.00
C LYS A 290 15.23 26.52 16.48
N ARG A 291 14.53 25.76 17.33
CA ARG A 291 14.52 25.99 18.78
C ARG A 291 15.88 25.73 19.41
N TRP A 292 16.53 24.64 19.02
CA TRP A 292 17.88 24.31 19.47
C TRP A 292 18.90 25.36 19.02
N SER A 293 18.86 25.77 17.75
CA SER A 293 19.73 26.80 17.19
C SER A 293 19.61 28.13 17.94
N ALA A 294 18.37 28.61 18.17
CA ALA A 294 18.13 29.83 18.94
C ALA A 294 18.73 29.77 20.37
N ARG A 295 18.63 28.61 21.02
CA ARG A 295 19.23 28.39 22.35
C ARG A 295 20.76 28.33 22.29
N CYS A 296 21.35 27.73 21.26
CA CYS A 296 22.80 27.75 21.06
C CYS A 296 23.32 29.19 20.88
N VAL A 297 22.62 30.01 20.09
CA VAL A 297 22.98 31.43 19.90
C VAL A 297 22.86 32.21 21.21
N THR A 298 21.77 32.01 21.96
CA THR A 298 21.56 32.66 23.26
C THR A 298 22.66 32.28 24.27
N ALA A 299 23.03 30.99 24.32
CA ALA A 299 24.08 30.51 25.20
C ALA A 299 25.47 31.03 24.80
N ALA A 300 25.74 31.14 23.50
CA ALA A 300 26.98 31.73 22.99
C ALA A 300 27.10 33.22 23.35
N ALA A 301 25.99 33.97 23.32
CA ALA A 301 25.98 35.39 23.70
C ALA A 301 26.23 35.63 25.20
N GLN A 302 25.93 34.63 26.05
CA GLN A 302 26.10 34.72 27.50
C GLN A 302 27.49 34.29 27.98
N GLN A 303 28.27 33.60 27.14
CA GLN A 303 29.64 33.22 27.49
C GLN A 303 30.59 34.39 27.21
N PRO A 304 31.28 34.94 28.23
CA PRO A 304 32.25 36.00 28.00
C PRO A 304 33.36 35.49 27.09
N THR A 305 33.64 36.28 26.05
CA THR A 305 34.65 36.04 25.02
C THR A 305 36.05 35.95 25.63
N SER A 306 36.45 34.76 26.09
CA SER A 306 37.87 34.45 26.28
C SER A 306 38.52 34.46 24.91
N ALA A 307 39.27 35.53 24.65
CA ALA A 307 39.93 35.93 23.41
C ALA A 307 40.78 34.81 22.76
N SER A 308 40.12 33.90 22.08
CA SER A 308 40.75 32.98 21.13
C SER A 308 39.85 32.86 19.90
N HIS A 309 39.77 33.96 19.14
CA HIS A 309 39.30 33.96 17.75
C HIS A 309 40.30 33.18 16.88
N GLY A 310 40.34 31.85 17.06
CA GLY A 310 41.00 30.96 16.14
C GLY A 310 40.19 30.92 14.84
N LEU A 311 40.82 31.30 13.73
CA LEU A 311 40.31 31.07 12.39
C LEU A 311 39.96 29.57 12.25
N GLY A 312 38.67 29.23 12.23
CA GLY A 312 38.21 27.87 11.92
C GLY A 312 37.39 27.12 12.99
N ARG A 313 36.88 27.76 14.06
CA ARG A 313 35.89 27.08 14.93
C ARG A 313 34.60 26.83 14.16
N MET A 314 34.34 25.56 13.83
CA MET A 314 33.04 25.12 13.34
C MET A 314 31.99 25.34 14.43
N GLY A 315 30.87 25.97 14.09
CA GLY A 315 29.74 26.14 15.01
C GLY A 315 29.17 24.81 15.54
N PRO A 316 28.29 24.86 16.56
CA PRO A 316 27.64 23.67 17.12
C PRO A 316 26.99 22.85 16.01
N SER A 317 27.21 21.54 15.98
CA SER A 317 26.60 20.68 14.97
C SER A 317 25.79 19.55 15.58
N ILE A 318 24.70 19.21 14.93
CA ILE A 318 23.88 18.05 15.26
C ILE A 318 23.81 17.13 14.06
N TRP A 319 23.88 15.82 14.28
CA TRP A 319 23.95 14.84 13.20
C TRP A 319 22.91 13.75 13.42
N PHE A 320 22.19 13.44 12.35
CA PHE A 320 21.25 12.33 12.30
C PHE A 320 21.86 11.21 11.44
N THR A 321 22.36 10.16 12.09
CA THR A 321 23.06 9.06 11.40
C THR A 321 22.16 8.14 10.54
N PRO A 322 20.84 7.96 10.80
CA PRO A 322 20.02 7.07 9.99
C PRO A 322 19.95 7.52 8.54
N HIS A 323 20.08 6.57 7.62
CA HIS A 323 19.85 6.79 6.19
C HIS A 323 18.45 6.28 5.84
N ILE A 324 17.77 6.90 4.88
CA ILE A 324 16.50 6.38 4.38
C ILE A 324 16.74 4.99 3.77
N GLY A 325 15.95 4.00 4.19
CA GLY A 325 16.13 2.60 3.78
C GLY A 325 17.31 1.86 4.45
N GLY A 326 18.18 2.56 5.18
CA GLY A 326 19.28 1.94 5.93
C GLY A 326 18.77 1.08 7.08
N VAL A 327 19.20 -0.18 7.14
CA VAL A 327 18.80 -1.13 8.18
C VAL A 327 19.55 -0.86 9.47
N LEU A 328 18.80 -0.65 10.55
CA LEU A 328 19.28 -0.43 11.91
C LEU A 328 18.87 -1.61 12.80
N ARG A 329 19.80 -2.05 13.66
CA ARG A 329 19.57 -3.14 14.62
C ARG A 329 20.40 -2.92 15.88
N GLY A 330 19.85 -3.33 17.03
CA GLY A 330 20.53 -3.21 18.30
C GLY A 330 20.44 -1.79 18.86
N ASN A 331 21.40 -1.42 19.69
CA ASN A 331 21.42 -0.11 20.32
C ASN A 331 22.06 0.92 19.37
N VAL A 332 21.26 1.86 18.86
CA VAL A 332 21.69 2.80 17.83
C VAL A 332 21.59 4.24 18.34
N SER A 333 22.75 4.90 18.45
CA SER A 333 22.88 6.33 18.73
C SER A 333 22.70 7.14 17.45
N TRP A 334 21.46 7.54 17.20
CA TRP A 334 21.08 8.10 15.89
C TRP A 334 21.01 9.62 15.84
N CYS A 335 20.95 10.31 16.99
CA CYS A 335 21.09 11.75 17.08
C CYS A 335 22.32 12.06 17.95
N ARG A 336 23.33 12.67 17.36
CA ARG A 336 24.56 13.05 18.03
C ARG A 336 24.75 14.56 17.94
N ARG A 337 25.52 15.14 18.84
CA ARG A 337 25.82 16.57 18.87
C ARG A 337 27.30 16.80 19.13
N ARG A 338 27.87 17.77 18.41
CA ARG A 338 29.15 18.40 18.69
C ARG A 338 28.89 19.81 19.21
N GLU A 339 29.39 20.09 20.42
CA GLU A 339 29.32 21.43 21.03
C GLU A 339 27.89 22.00 21.17
N GLY A 340 27.74 23.20 21.71
CA GLY A 340 26.43 23.83 21.97
C GLY A 340 25.65 23.23 23.15
N VAL A 341 24.37 23.59 23.25
CA VAL A 341 23.50 23.16 24.36
C VAL A 341 22.86 21.79 24.09
N PRO A 342 22.66 20.96 25.14
CA PRO A 342 22.00 19.66 24.99
C PRO A 342 20.53 19.81 24.58
N LEU A 343 19.98 18.79 23.91
CA LEU A 343 18.55 18.80 23.60
C LEU A 343 17.73 18.61 24.89
N THR A 344 16.61 19.33 24.98
CA THR A 344 15.64 19.16 26.05
C THR A 344 14.91 17.82 25.91
N ALA A 345 14.36 17.30 27.00
CA ALA A 345 13.57 16.07 26.98
C ALA A 345 12.41 16.14 25.97
N PHE A 346 11.78 17.31 25.83
CA PHE A 346 10.72 17.54 24.86
C PHE A 346 11.21 17.50 23.41
N GLU A 347 12.33 18.17 23.10
CA GLU A 347 12.95 18.10 21.77
C GLU A 347 13.32 16.65 21.40
N LYS A 348 13.91 15.89 22.34
CA LYS A 348 14.22 14.47 22.16
C LYS A 348 12.97 13.64 21.88
N PHE A 349 11.87 13.91 22.60
CA PHE A 349 10.59 13.23 22.38
C PHE A 349 10.01 13.54 20.99
N VAL A 350 10.02 14.81 20.58
CA VAL A 350 9.55 15.22 19.24
C VAL A 350 10.38 14.56 18.14
N LEU A 351 11.71 14.52 18.29
CA LEU A 351 12.59 13.83 17.34
C LEU A 351 12.25 12.34 17.23
N ARG A 352 12.08 11.63 18.36
CA ARG A 352 11.69 10.20 18.36
C ARG A 352 10.38 9.94 17.62
N ARG A 353 9.43 10.89 17.65
CA ARG A 353 8.16 10.78 16.92
C ARG A 353 8.24 11.29 15.48
N ALA A 354 9.22 12.13 15.16
CA ALA A 354 9.43 12.65 13.82
C ALA A 354 10.06 11.62 12.88
N PHE A 355 10.98 10.79 13.40
CA PHE A 355 11.61 9.70 12.66
C PHE A 355 10.72 8.44 12.73
N ILE A 356 10.22 8.00 11.58
CA ILE A 356 9.32 6.85 11.45
C ILE A 356 10.12 5.66 10.95
N PHE A 357 10.36 4.70 11.84
CA PHE A 357 11.01 3.44 11.52
C PHE A 357 9.96 2.35 11.20
N ARG A 358 10.25 1.49 10.24
CA ARG A 358 9.42 0.32 9.88
C ARG A 358 10.26 -0.95 9.82
N SER A 359 9.63 -2.11 9.98
CA SER A 359 10.34 -3.38 9.87
C SER A 359 10.82 -3.59 8.44
N SER A 360 12.09 -3.99 8.28
CA SER A 360 12.68 -4.25 6.96
C SER A 360 12.04 -5.43 6.21
N ARG A 361 11.22 -6.26 6.89
CA ARG A 361 10.47 -7.36 6.26
C ARG A 361 9.26 -6.90 5.45
N ASP A 362 8.79 -5.66 5.64
CA ASP A 362 7.54 -5.16 5.04
C ASP A 362 7.75 -4.58 3.61
N GLU A 363 8.95 -4.69 3.02
CA GLU A 363 9.28 -4.11 1.70
C GLU A 363 9.62 -5.14 0.60
N GLY A 364 9.42 -6.43 0.89
CA GLY A 364 9.57 -7.55 -0.07
C GLY A 364 8.39 -7.70 -1.01
#